data_AF-A0A760YTW2-F1
#
_entry.id   AF-A0A760YTW2-F1
#
_cell.length_a   1.000
_cell.length_b   1.000
_cell.length_c   1.000
_cell.angle_alpha   90.00
_cell.angle_beta   90.00
_cell.angle_gamma   90.00
#
_symmetry.space_group_name_H-M   'P 1'
#
loop_
_entity.id
_entity.type
_entity.pdbx_description
1 polymer ?
#
loop_
_entity_poly.entity_id
_entity_poly.type
_entity_poly.pdbx_seq_one_letter_code
_entity_poly.pdbx_strand_id
1 'polypeptide(L)'
;VLVICNALASRSQTSTAAHHLLEWVNATQPQHESALPGVVWAITPQDARFATQQNLDEAVQQLMGKPGVHWGTLQALDKHSMQRLVEWLSQATSAPQRQARLQALREQLRGRVRDLLPMFDDARLPVETVIRRLQAQAARHGDLLAGLLPPVQNFEALLSTRQSREEQVCGLFNDAIDLFADEPTRASASEGHETGYQAHKMWINHLRQWAHCRDNAQRLGLEPQMLNAVAEILITASYRLGLPQQLQKTMQREEVSGAQLHAIIGNFIAWLGYANIEEAQRPASRVQKGAAIFAATPRSTMLRLTKLDEQPVHAASRYVYDWLVALYTLANENAGYRHPQDVTDVDRAQLIALIA
;
A
#
# COMPACT_ATOMS: atom_id res chain seq x y z
N VAL A 1 2.63 -31.72 -2.21
CA VAL A 1 2.42 -32.22 -3.58
C VAL A 1 0.98 -32.64 -3.68
N LEU A 2 0.33 -32.39 -4.81
CA LEU A 2 -1.06 -32.72 -5.05
C LEU A 2 -1.16 -33.55 -6.33
N VAL A 3 -1.93 -34.64 -6.29
CA VAL A 3 -2.25 -35.45 -7.45
C VAL A 3 -3.75 -35.29 -7.74
N ILE A 4 -4.07 -34.98 -8.99
CA ILE A 4 -5.43 -34.74 -9.46
C ILE A 4 -5.75 -35.77 -10.53
N CYS A 5 -6.83 -36.53 -10.36
CA CYS A 5 -7.31 -37.44 -11.41
C CYS A 5 -8.40 -36.78 -12.27
N ASN A 6 -9.36 -36.12 -11.63
CA ASN A 6 -10.38 -35.29 -12.27
C ASN A 6 -10.59 -34.04 -11.40
N ALA A 7 -10.35 -32.85 -11.96
CA ALA A 7 -10.54 -31.58 -11.26
C ALA A 7 -12.00 -31.10 -11.32
N LEU A 8 -12.72 -31.45 -12.40
CA LEU A 8 -14.06 -30.96 -12.67
C LEU A 8 -15.09 -32.07 -12.87
N ALA A 9 -16.30 -31.85 -12.34
CA ALA A 9 -17.49 -32.60 -12.71
C ALA A 9 -18.33 -31.88 -13.79
N SER A 10 -18.21 -30.54 -13.89
CA SER A 10 -18.93 -29.70 -14.85
C SER A 10 -18.11 -28.49 -15.29
N ARG A 11 -18.33 -28.01 -16.52
CA ARG A 11 -17.64 -26.83 -17.09
C ARG A 11 -17.92 -25.54 -16.30
N SER A 12 -19.05 -25.43 -15.60
CA SER A 12 -19.38 -24.24 -14.81
C SER A 12 -18.42 -24.00 -13.64
N GLN A 13 -17.70 -25.04 -13.19
CA GLN A 13 -16.80 -24.99 -12.03
C GLN A 13 -15.35 -24.59 -12.41
N THR A 14 -15.06 -24.43 -13.70
CA THR A 14 -13.70 -24.22 -14.23
C THR A 14 -12.97 -23.07 -13.53
N SER A 15 -13.62 -21.90 -13.44
CA SER A 15 -13.01 -20.70 -12.85
C SER A 15 -12.69 -20.90 -11.36
N THR A 16 -13.67 -21.41 -10.60
CA THR A 16 -13.53 -21.66 -9.17
C THR A 16 -12.45 -22.70 -8.87
N ALA A 17 -12.41 -23.81 -9.62
CA ALA A 17 -11.40 -24.85 -9.44
C ALA A 17 -9.99 -24.33 -9.78
N ALA A 18 -9.84 -23.60 -10.89
CA ALA A 18 -8.57 -23.00 -11.26
C ALA A 18 -8.07 -22.00 -10.21
N HIS A 19 -8.97 -21.16 -9.68
CA HIS A 19 -8.63 -20.19 -8.62
C HIS A 19 -8.11 -20.89 -7.36
N HIS A 20 -8.85 -21.89 -6.84
CA HIS A 20 -8.43 -22.61 -5.65
C HIS A 20 -7.13 -23.39 -5.82
N LEU A 21 -6.91 -24.00 -7.00
CA LEU A 21 -5.65 -24.68 -7.29
C LEU A 21 -4.49 -23.68 -7.38
N LEU A 22 -4.70 -22.51 -7.97
CA LEU A 22 -3.69 -21.47 -8.05
C LEU A 22 -3.35 -20.91 -6.65
N GLU A 23 -4.37 -20.65 -5.82
CA GLU A 23 -4.19 -20.27 -4.41
C GLU A 23 -3.37 -21.31 -3.65
N TRP A 24 -3.71 -22.59 -3.80
CA TRP A 24 -2.99 -23.68 -3.16
C TRP A 24 -1.55 -23.78 -3.64
N VAL A 25 -1.30 -23.65 -4.94
CA VAL A 25 0.07 -23.66 -5.50
C VAL A 25 0.87 -22.50 -4.94
N ASN A 26 0.32 -21.29 -4.97
CA ASN A 26 0.98 -20.09 -4.46
C ASN A 26 1.26 -20.15 -2.95
N ALA A 27 0.42 -20.86 -2.19
CA ALA A 27 0.59 -21.03 -0.74
C ALA A 27 1.59 -22.14 -0.37
N THR A 28 1.73 -23.18 -1.21
CA THR A 28 2.44 -24.42 -0.82
C THR A 28 3.66 -24.75 -1.67
N GLN A 29 3.90 -24.00 -2.74
CA GLN A 29 5.04 -24.18 -3.64
C GLN A 29 5.83 -22.87 -3.74
N PRO A 30 7.17 -22.94 -3.75
CA PRO A 30 8.00 -21.76 -3.98
C PRO A 30 7.80 -21.23 -5.40
N GLN A 31 8.01 -19.93 -5.59
CA GLN A 31 7.85 -19.27 -6.91
C GLN A 31 8.99 -19.59 -7.90
N HIS A 32 10.10 -20.16 -7.43
CA HIS A 32 11.22 -20.59 -8.28
C HIS A 32 10.94 -21.94 -8.96
N GLU A 33 11.58 -22.16 -10.11
CA GLU A 33 11.51 -23.43 -10.83
C GLU A 33 12.01 -24.58 -9.94
N SER A 34 11.04 -25.37 -9.48
CA SER A 34 11.26 -26.65 -8.83
C SER A 34 11.52 -27.70 -9.90
N ALA A 35 12.50 -28.59 -9.70
CA ALA A 35 12.76 -29.70 -10.62
C ALA A 35 11.55 -30.64 -10.80
N LEU A 36 10.60 -30.65 -9.86
CA LEU A 36 9.37 -31.41 -9.93
C LEU A 36 8.14 -30.51 -9.69
N PRO A 37 7.07 -30.62 -10.50
CA PRO A 37 5.88 -29.78 -10.34
C PRO A 37 5.14 -30.10 -9.03
N GLY A 38 4.61 -29.08 -8.36
CA GLY A 38 3.89 -29.25 -7.09
C GLY A 38 2.52 -29.92 -7.23
N VAL A 39 1.93 -29.84 -8.43
CA VAL A 39 0.64 -30.41 -8.83
C VAL A 39 0.84 -31.31 -10.03
N VAL A 40 0.25 -32.49 -10.04
CA VAL A 40 0.26 -33.39 -11.20
C VAL A 40 -1.13 -33.91 -11.52
N TRP A 41 -1.50 -33.88 -12.79
CA TRP A 41 -2.64 -34.62 -13.31
C TRP A 41 -2.26 -36.06 -13.61
N ALA A 42 -2.87 -36.99 -12.89
CA ALA A 42 -2.73 -38.42 -13.10
C ALA A 42 -3.85 -38.93 -14.03
N ILE A 43 -3.49 -39.24 -15.28
CA ILE A 43 -4.40 -39.81 -16.27
C ILE A 43 -4.53 -41.30 -16.00
N THR A 44 -5.71 -41.72 -15.54
CA THR A 44 -6.03 -43.10 -15.18
C THR A 44 -7.05 -43.69 -16.16
N PRO A 45 -7.23 -45.02 -16.22
CA PRO A 45 -8.27 -45.63 -17.07
C PRO A 45 -9.70 -45.16 -16.75
N GLN A 46 -9.92 -44.65 -15.53
CA GLN A 46 -11.20 -44.12 -15.05
C GLN A 46 -11.37 -42.61 -15.31
N ASP A 47 -10.43 -41.98 -16.01
CA ASP A 47 -10.52 -40.56 -16.36
C ASP A 47 -11.77 -40.29 -17.22
N ALA A 48 -12.42 -39.15 -16.98
CA ALA A 48 -13.60 -38.70 -17.73
C ALA A 48 -13.32 -38.65 -19.25
N ARG A 49 -12.07 -38.43 -19.67
CA ARG A 49 -11.63 -38.50 -21.07
C ARG A 49 -11.93 -39.84 -21.74
N PHE A 50 -11.82 -40.95 -21.01
CA PHE A 50 -12.11 -42.28 -21.55
C PHE A 50 -13.57 -42.66 -21.36
N ALA A 51 -14.17 -42.29 -20.23
CA ALA A 51 -15.55 -42.65 -19.91
C ALA A 51 -16.61 -41.82 -20.67
N THR A 52 -16.34 -40.52 -20.86
CA THR A 52 -17.31 -39.54 -21.41
C THR A 52 -16.84 -38.85 -22.69
N GLN A 53 -15.62 -39.15 -23.17
CA GLN A 53 -14.97 -38.49 -24.32
C GLN A 53 -14.80 -36.97 -24.18
N GLN A 54 -14.85 -36.43 -22.96
CA GLN A 54 -14.68 -35.00 -22.69
C GLN A 54 -13.47 -34.76 -21.78
N ASN A 55 -12.60 -33.83 -22.19
CA ASN A 55 -11.47 -33.35 -21.38
C ASN A 55 -11.85 -32.04 -20.68
N LEU A 56 -12.55 -32.14 -19.55
CA LEU A 56 -12.99 -30.95 -18.81
C LEU A 56 -11.82 -30.20 -18.16
N ASP A 57 -10.82 -30.94 -17.69
CA ASP A 57 -9.68 -30.42 -16.94
C ASP A 57 -8.71 -29.57 -17.77
N GLU A 58 -8.79 -29.63 -19.11
CA GLU A 58 -7.93 -28.84 -20.01
C GLU A 58 -8.08 -27.33 -19.76
N ALA A 59 -9.30 -26.86 -19.54
CA ALA A 59 -9.55 -25.45 -19.29
C ALA A 59 -8.93 -24.98 -17.96
N VAL A 60 -8.92 -25.85 -16.94
CA VAL A 60 -8.24 -25.57 -15.66
C VAL A 60 -6.73 -25.55 -15.84
N GLN A 61 -6.18 -26.51 -16.58
CA GLN A 61 -4.75 -26.59 -16.89
C GLN A 61 -4.26 -25.34 -17.64
N GLN A 62 -5.04 -24.84 -18.60
CA GLN A 62 -4.73 -23.59 -19.31
C GLN A 62 -4.74 -22.36 -18.39
N LEU A 63 -5.73 -22.25 -17.49
CA LEU A 63 -5.81 -21.16 -16.52
C LEU A 63 -4.68 -21.19 -15.47
N MET A 64 -4.17 -22.38 -15.15
CA MET A 64 -3.01 -22.54 -14.25
C MET A 64 -1.66 -22.21 -14.90
N GLY A 65 -1.63 -21.92 -16.21
CA GLY A 65 -0.43 -21.51 -16.93
C GLY A 65 0.40 -22.66 -17.50
N LYS A 66 1.70 -22.44 -17.65
CA LYS A 66 2.57 -23.33 -18.44
C LYS A 66 2.85 -24.68 -17.73
N PRO A 67 2.76 -25.81 -18.46
CA PRO A 67 3.15 -27.11 -17.94
C PRO A 67 4.65 -27.14 -17.64
N GLY A 68 5.04 -27.90 -16.61
CA GLY A 68 6.43 -28.02 -16.14
C GLY A 68 6.82 -27.00 -15.06
N VAL A 69 6.14 -25.85 -14.99
CA VAL A 69 6.41 -24.81 -13.99
C VAL A 69 5.50 -24.97 -12.77
N HIS A 70 4.18 -24.94 -12.98
CA HIS A 70 3.20 -25.00 -11.89
C HIS A 70 2.52 -26.36 -11.76
N TRP A 71 2.45 -27.12 -12.87
CA TRP A 71 1.80 -28.41 -12.91
C TRP A 71 2.42 -29.33 -13.96
N GLY A 72 2.21 -30.64 -13.83
CA GLY A 72 2.61 -31.65 -14.83
C GLY A 72 1.53 -32.70 -15.08
N THR A 73 1.76 -33.59 -16.04
CA THR A 73 0.89 -34.73 -16.34
C THR A 73 1.68 -36.03 -16.25
N LEU A 74 1.08 -37.03 -15.59
CA LEU A 74 1.58 -38.40 -15.55
C LEU A 74 0.47 -39.34 -15.99
N GLN A 75 0.83 -40.33 -16.79
CA GLN A 75 -0.09 -41.40 -17.17
C GLN A 75 0.07 -42.57 -16.20
N ALA A 76 -1.03 -43.24 -15.89
CA ALA A 76 -1.10 -44.43 -15.05
C ALA A 76 -2.06 -45.45 -15.66
N LEU A 77 -1.81 -45.77 -16.94
CA LEU A 77 -2.68 -46.60 -17.79
C LEU A 77 -2.27 -48.07 -17.81
N ASP A 78 -1.01 -48.35 -17.49
CA ASP A 78 -0.41 -49.69 -17.48
C ASP A 78 0.55 -49.86 -16.28
N LYS A 79 1.11 -51.06 -16.10
CA LYS A 79 2.01 -51.35 -14.97
C LYS A 79 3.26 -50.45 -14.96
N HIS A 80 3.81 -50.11 -16.13
CA HIS A 80 5.04 -49.32 -16.23
C HIS A 80 4.79 -47.84 -15.92
N SER A 81 3.71 -47.28 -16.44
CA SER A 81 3.28 -45.90 -16.21
C SER A 81 2.83 -45.71 -14.75
N MET A 82 2.18 -46.72 -14.16
CA MET A 82 1.91 -46.76 -12.72
C MET A 82 3.20 -46.75 -11.88
N GLN A 83 4.23 -47.52 -12.27
CA GLN A 83 5.54 -47.48 -11.61
C GLN A 83 6.18 -46.09 -11.67
N ARG A 84 6.11 -45.40 -12.82
CA ARG A 84 6.59 -44.00 -12.94
C ARG A 84 5.85 -43.04 -12.00
N LEU A 85 4.52 -43.19 -11.86
CA LEU A 85 3.74 -42.37 -10.94
C LEU A 85 4.15 -42.62 -9.48
N VAL A 86 4.37 -43.88 -9.10
CA VAL A 86 4.85 -44.26 -7.76
C VAL A 86 6.27 -43.72 -7.52
N GLU A 87 7.16 -43.85 -8.49
CA GLU A 87 8.52 -43.33 -8.42
C GLU A 87 8.51 -41.81 -8.25
N TRP A 88 7.73 -41.11 -9.07
CA TRP A 88 7.56 -39.67 -8.95
C TRP A 88 7.00 -39.27 -7.57
N LEU A 89 5.96 -39.95 -7.08
CA LEU A 89 5.41 -39.69 -5.75
C LEU A 89 6.44 -39.93 -4.65
N SER A 90 7.25 -40.99 -4.76
CA SER A 90 8.29 -41.30 -3.78
C SER A 90 9.37 -40.21 -3.73
N GLN A 91 9.75 -39.66 -4.89
CA GLN A 91 10.66 -38.52 -4.97
C GLN A 91 10.00 -37.26 -4.39
N ALA A 92 8.82 -36.90 -4.90
CA ALA A 92 8.06 -35.70 -4.56
C ALA A 92 7.67 -35.61 -3.07
N THR A 93 7.52 -36.75 -2.40
CA THR A 93 7.21 -36.83 -0.96
C THR A 93 8.42 -37.13 -0.08
N SER A 94 9.61 -37.25 -0.67
CA SER A 94 10.85 -37.53 0.07
C SER A 94 11.16 -36.45 1.10
N ALA A 95 11.74 -36.85 2.23
CA ALA A 95 12.18 -35.95 3.28
C ALA A 95 13.07 -34.79 2.78
N PRO A 96 14.12 -35.01 1.94
CA PRO A 96 14.96 -33.91 1.46
C PRO A 96 14.20 -32.90 0.60
N GLN A 97 13.32 -33.37 -0.31
CA GLN A 97 12.52 -32.45 -1.13
C GLN A 97 11.51 -31.66 -0.29
N ARG A 98 10.91 -32.31 0.71
CA ARG A 98 10.03 -31.62 1.66
C ARG A 98 10.76 -30.53 2.43
N GLN A 99 11.97 -30.82 2.91
CA GLN A 99 12.80 -29.85 3.63
C GLN A 99 13.23 -28.68 2.73
N ALA A 100 13.71 -28.95 1.52
CA ALA A 100 14.07 -27.93 0.54
C ALA A 100 12.89 -27.00 0.21
N ARG A 101 11.70 -27.58 -0.02
CA ARG A 101 10.47 -26.82 -0.27
C ARG A 101 10.09 -25.92 0.92
N LEU A 102 10.15 -26.44 2.14
CA LEU A 102 9.85 -25.65 3.35
C LEU A 102 10.88 -24.53 3.58
N GLN A 103 12.16 -24.77 3.30
CA GLN A 103 13.20 -23.76 3.39
C GLN A 103 12.96 -22.63 2.37
N ALA A 104 12.70 -22.97 1.11
CA ALA A 104 12.40 -21.99 0.07
C ALA A 104 11.16 -21.14 0.40
N LEU A 105 10.09 -21.76 0.92
CA LEU A 105 8.90 -21.03 1.37
C LEU A 105 9.20 -20.09 2.54
N ARG A 106 10.00 -20.53 3.52
CA ARG A 106 10.42 -19.68 4.65
C ARG A 106 11.23 -18.48 4.17
N GLU A 107 12.14 -18.68 3.22
CA GLU A 107 12.97 -17.62 2.68
C GLU A 107 12.15 -16.61 1.86
N GLN A 108 11.20 -17.09 1.05
CA GLN A 108 10.25 -16.24 0.33
C GLN A 108 9.38 -15.42 1.29
N LEU A 109 8.85 -16.03 2.35
CA LEU A 109 8.07 -15.32 3.37
C LEU A 109 8.92 -14.29 4.12
N ARG A 110 10.16 -14.65 4.50
CA ARG A 110 11.10 -13.70 5.12
C ARG A 110 11.42 -12.52 4.20
N GLY A 111 11.61 -12.77 2.91
CA GLY A 111 11.78 -11.73 1.90
C GLY A 111 10.57 -10.79 1.83
N ARG A 112 9.35 -11.33 1.74
CA ARG A 112 8.12 -10.53 1.73
C ARG A 112 7.94 -9.72 3.02
N VAL A 113 8.23 -10.31 4.18
CA VAL A 113 8.20 -9.60 5.46
C VAL A 113 9.22 -8.46 5.46
N ARG A 114 10.45 -8.70 4.98
CA ARG A 114 11.49 -7.66 4.84
C ARG A 114 11.10 -6.55 3.87
N ASP A 115 10.37 -6.86 2.80
CA ASP A 115 9.88 -5.85 1.86
C ASP A 115 8.74 -5.01 2.47
N LEU A 116 7.88 -5.63 3.27
CA LEU A 116 6.75 -4.96 3.93
C LEU A 116 7.17 -4.15 5.17
N LEU A 117 8.27 -4.55 5.80
CA LEU A 117 8.94 -3.82 6.85
C LEU A 117 10.16 -3.19 6.22
N PRO A 118 10.01 -2.08 5.44
CA PRO A 118 11.16 -1.37 4.91
C PRO A 118 12.09 -1.19 6.08
N MET A 119 13.26 -1.81 5.94
CA MET A 119 14.21 -2.01 7.03
C MET A 119 14.25 -0.75 7.86
N PHE A 120 14.25 -0.96 9.17
CA PHE A 120 14.70 -0.04 10.20
C PHE A 120 16.18 0.37 9.99
N ASP A 121 16.58 0.63 8.74
CA ASP A 121 17.88 1.09 8.33
C ASP A 121 17.99 2.56 8.73
N ASP A 122 18.83 2.80 9.73
CA ASP A 122 19.15 4.14 10.24
C ASP A 122 19.95 4.97 9.22
N ALA A 123 20.30 4.42 8.05
CA ALA A 123 20.91 5.14 6.95
C ALA A 123 19.89 6.03 6.23
N ARG A 124 19.29 6.97 6.96
CA ARG A 124 18.49 8.05 6.38
C ARG A 124 19.36 8.84 5.42
N LEU A 125 18.89 9.01 4.19
CA LEU A 125 19.55 9.90 3.24
C LEU A 125 19.63 11.32 3.85
N PRO A 126 20.78 12.01 3.73
CA PRO A 126 20.88 13.41 4.12
C PRO A 126 19.80 14.23 3.43
N VAL A 127 19.07 15.04 4.18
CA VAL A 127 17.94 15.84 3.67
C VAL A 127 18.41 16.76 2.54
N GLU A 128 19.62 17.30 2.66
CA GLU A 128 20.24 18.14 1.62
C GLU A 128 20.34 17.42 0.28
N THR A 129 20.63 16.12 0.28
CA THR A 129 20.71 15.30 -0.93
C THR A 129 19.34 15.16 -1.57
N VAL A 130 18.31 14.89 -0.75
CA VAL A 130 16.91 14.79 -1.21
C VAL A 130 16.47 16.12 -1.84
N ILE A 131 16.71 17.24 -1.15
CA ILE A 131 16.32 18.57 -1.63
C ILE A 131 17.05 18.95 -2.91
N ARG A 132 18.36 18.70 -3.02
CA ARG A 132 19.12 18.96 -4.26
C ARG A 132 18.61 18.13 -5.44
N ARG A 133 18.24 16.87 -5.21
CA ARG A 133 17.68 15.99 -6.25
C ARG A 133 16.29 16.44 -6.68
N LEU A 134 15.42 16.81 -5.74
CA LEU A 134 14.12 17.40 -6.05
C LEU A 134 14.25 18.73 -6.80
N GLN A 135 15.23 19.56 -6.42
CA GLN A 135 15.54 20.80 -7.12
C GLN A 135 15.95 20.55 -8.57
N ALA A 136 16.78 19.54 -8.84
CA ALA A 136 17.16 19.15 -10.19
C ALA A 136 15.97 18.65 -11.02
N GLN A 137 14.93 18.11 -10.37
CA GLN A 137 13.68 17.64 -10.99
C GLN A 137 12.52 18.63 -10.79
N ALA A 138 12.78 19.93 -10.56
CA ALA A 138 11.75 20.93 -10.26
C ALA A 138 10.63 21.02 -11.32
N ALA A 139 10.93 20.70 -12.58
CA ALA A 139 9.93 20.64 -13.65
C ALA A 139 8.84 19.58 -13.41
N ARG A 140 9.14 18.51 -12.65
CA ARG A 140 8.22 17.42 -12.29
C ARG A 140 7.56 17.62 -10.92
N HIS A 141 7.66 18.82 -10.34
CA HIS A 141 7.10 19.09 -9.02
C HIS A 141 5.57 18.95 -8.98
N GLY A 142 4.87 19.33 -10.05
CA GLY A 142 3.43 19.10 -10.15
C GLY A 142 3.05 17.61 -10.08
N ASP A 143 3.82 16.75 -10.75
CA ASP A 143 3.62 15.30 -10.73
C ASP A 143 3.90 14.71 -9.33
N LEU A 144 4.91 15.23 -8.64
CA LEU A 144 5.19 14.88 -7.25
C LEU A 144 3.97 15.20 -6.35
N LEU A 145 3.48 16.44 -6.39
CA LEU A 145 2.34 16.85 -5.58
C LEU A 145 1.07 16.05 -5.90
N ALA A 146 0.82 15.77 -7.18
CA ALA A 146 -0.32 14.96 -7.62
C ALA A 146 -0.24 13.52 -7.09
N GLY A 147 0.96 12.94 -6.99
CA GLY A 147 1.14 11.58 -6.47
C GLY A 147 1.04 11.47 -4.94
N LEU A 148 1.35 12.54 -4.20
CA LEU A 148 1.29 12.56 -2.73
C LEU A 148 -0.15 12.53 -2.17
N LEU A 149 -1.15 12.84 -3.00
CA LEU A 149 -2.56 12.91 -2.60
C LEU A 149 -3.36 11.80 -3.32
N PRO A 150 -4.02 10.90 -2.58
CA PRO A 150 -4.87 9.88 -3.20
C PRO A 150 -6.13 10.49 -3.82
N PRO A 151 -6.77 9.80 -4.77
CA PRO A 151 -8.03 10.25 -5.36
C PRO A 151 -9.13 10.49 -4.32
N VAL A 152 -9.98 11.49 -4.57
CA VAL A 152 -11.08 11.87 -3.65
C VAL A 152 -12.04 10.70 -3.37
N GLN A 153 -12.22 9.80 -4.33
CA GLN A 153 -13.11 8.63 -4.21
C GLN A 153 -12.70 7.70 -3.06
N ASN A 154 -11.41 7.66 -2.71
CA ASN A 154 -10.93 6.85 -1.59
C ASN A 154 -11.48 7.38 -0.25
N PHE A 155 -11.61 8.70 -0.11
CA PHE A 155 -12.20 9.32 1.07
C PHE A 155 -13.72 9.17 1.09
N GLU A 156 -14.37 9.23 -0.07
CA GLU A 156 -15.81 8.98 -0.19
C GLU A 156 -16.15 7.54 0.19
N ALA A 157 -15.40 6.55 -0.32
CA ALA A 157 -15.58 5.14 0.03
C ALA A 157 -15.40 4.87 1.53
N LEU A 158 -14.43 5.55 2.17
CA LEU A 158 -14.23 5.49 3.62
C LEU A 158 -15.47 5.97 4.38
N LEU A 159 -16.06 7.09 3.95
CA LEU A 159 -17.28 7.64 4.56
C LEU A 159 -18.51 6.77 4.30
N SER A 160 -18.68 6.24 3.08
CA SER A 160 -19.81 5.35 2.75
C SER A 160 -19.78 4.04 3.55
N THR A 161 -18.59 3.48 3.78
CA THR A 161 -18.43 2.27 4.61
C THR A 161 -18.91 2.52 6.05
N ARG A 162 -18.66 3.72 6.59
CA ARG A 162 -19.16 4.13 7.90
C ARG A 162 -20.69 4.23 7.92
N GLN A 163 -21.28 4.94 6.95
CA GLN A 163 -22.74 5.13 6.87
C GLN A 163 -23.47 3.79 6.85
N SER A 164 -23.01 2.84 6.02
CA SER A 164 -23.61 1.50 5.95
C SER A 164 -23.52 0.74 7.28
N ARG A 165 -22.42 0.89 8.03
CA ARG A 165 -22.25 0.26 9.34
C ARG A 165 -23.14 0.89 10.41
N GLU A 166 -23.25 2.22 10.43
CA GLU A 166 -24.12 2.95 11.37
C GLU A 166 -25.60 2.59 11.13
N GLU A 167 -26.04 2.52 9.87
CA GLU A 167 -27.40 2.08 9.52
C GLU A 167 -27.69 0.63 9.96
N GLN A 168 -26.72 -0.28 9.77
CA GLN A 168 -26.86 -1.68 10.22
C GLN A 168 -26.94 -1.81 11.74
N VAL A 169 -26.24 -0.96 12.50
CA VAL A 169 -26.30 -0.92 13.96
C VAL A 169 -27.60 -0.29 14.45
N CYS A 170 -28.13 0.74 13.77
CA CYS A 170 -29.45 1.31 14.08
C CYS A 170 -30.62 0.34 13.78
N GLY A 171 -30.39 -0.74 13.04
CA GLY A 171 -31.35 -1.85 12.85
C GLY A 171 -31.52 -2.80 14.05
N LEU A 172 -30.91 -2.50 15.21
CA LEU A 172 -30.93 -3.36 16.40
C LEU A 172 -32.21 -3.33 17.24
N PHE A 173 -33.21 -2.49 16.93
CA PHE A 173 -34.51 -2.54 17.63
C PHE A 173 -35.29 -3.78 17.19
N ASN A 174 -35.09 -4.88 17.92
CA ASN A 174 -35.82 -6.13 17.79
C ASN A 174 -36.44 -6.46 19.15
N ASP A 175 -37.67 -7.00 19.17
CA ASP A 175 -38.42 -7.36 20.39
C ASP A 175 -37.78 -8.48 21.24
N ALA A 176 -36.53 -8.88 20.94
CA ALA A 176 -35.74 -9.89 21.63
C ALA A 176 -34.69 -9.31 22.60
N ILE A 177 -34.66 -8.00 22.81
CA ILE A 177 -33.77 -7.35 23.79
C ILE A 177 -34.33 -7.56 25.20
N ASP A 178 -33.66 -8.37 26.00
CA ASP A 178 -33.99 -8.59 27.42
C ASP A 178 -33.50 -7.39 28.26
N LEU A 179 -34.46 -6.62 28.79
CA LEU A 179 -34.24 -5.39 29.56
C LEU A 179 -33.75 -5.64 31.00
N PHE A 180 -33.68 -6.89 31.44
CA PHE A 180 -33.34 -7.26 32.82
C PHE A 180 -32.13 -8.18 32.93
N ALA A 181 -31.41 -8.41 31.82
CA ALA A 181 -30.14 -9.11 31.86
C ALA A 181 -29.05 -8.22 32.48
N ASP A 182 -28.33 -8.72 33.49
CA ASP A 182 -27.15 -8.05 34.02
C ASP A 182 -26.12 -7.88 32.89
N GLU A 183 -25.96 -6.65 32.40
CA GLU A 183 -25.08 -6.35 31.26
C GLU A 183 -23.62 -6.67 31.60
N PRO A 184 -22.90 -7.51 30.81
CA PRO A 184 -21.50 -7.24 30.63
C PRO A 184 -21.43 -5.93 29.84
N THR A 185 -20.91 -4.86 30.46
CA THR A 185 -20.62 -3.58 29.81
C THR A 185 -19.79 -3.82 28.55
N ARG A 186 -20.43 -4.02 27.40
CA ARG A 186 -19.79 -3.92 26.10
C ARG A 186 -19.79 -2.44 25.80
N ALA A 187 -18.66 -1.80 26.07
CA ALA A 187 -18.36 -0.48 25.56
C ALA A 187 -18.75 -0.45 24.07
N SER A 188 -19.76 0.36 23.73
CA SER A 188 -20.08 0.67 22.35
C SER A 188 -18.81 1.21 21.71
N ALA A 189 -18.29 0.51 20.70
CA ALA A 189 -17.07 0.89 20.02
C ALA A 189 -17.25 2.31 19.46
N SER A 190 -16.37 3.20 19.91
CA SER A 190 -16.28 4.63 19.64
C SER A 190 -15.87 4.93 18.18
N GLU A 191 -16.52 4.34 17.18
CA GLU A 191 -16.02 4.33 15.80
C GLU A 191 -16.22 5.67 15.06
N GLY A 192 -17.26 6.43 15.42
CA GLY A 192 -17.44 7.80 14.93
C GLY A 192 -16.33 8.77 15.38
N HIS A 193 -15.64 8.47 16.50
CA HIS A 193 -14.58 9.31 17.04
C HIS A 193 -13.20 9.10 16.39
N GLU A 194 -13.06 8.14 15.48
CA GLU A 194 -11.76 7.81 14.87
C GLU A 194 -11.73 7.95 13.34
N THR A 195 -12.82 8.37 12.70
CA THR A 195 -12.89 8.47 11.22
C THR A 195 -11.78 9.36 10.63
N GLY A 196 -11.44 10.47 11.29
CA GLY A 196 -10.34 11.34 10.88
C GLY A 196 -8.97 10.67 11.01
N TYR A 197 -8.78 9.85 12.05
CA TYR A 197 -7.59 9.01 12.20
C TYR A 197 -7.53 7.91 11.13
N GLN A 198 -8.67 7.31 10.76
CA GLN A 198 -8.73 6.34 9.65
C GLN A 198 -8.41 6.99 8.29
N ALA A 199 -8.90 8.21 8.04
CA ALA A 199 -8.55 8.97 6.83
C ALA A 199 -7.06 9.29 6.77
N HIS A 200 -6.46 9.67 7.89
CA HIS A 200 -5.02 9.88 8.01
C HIS A 200 -4.22 8.59 7.75
N LYS A 201 -4.63 7.48 8.38
CA LYS A 201 -4.03 6.15 8.18
C LYS A 201 -4.12 5.70 6.71
N MET A 202 -5.27 5.92 6.07
CA MET A 202 -5.48 5.62 4.66
C MET A 202 -4.52 6.43 3.78
N TRP A 203 -4.34 7.72 4.06
CA TRP A 203 -3.37 8.56 3.36
C TRP A 203 -1.91 8.13 3.61
N ILE A 204 -1.52 7.76 4.83
CA ILE A 204 -0.18 7.21 5.12
C ILE A 204 0.06 5.93 4.30
N ASN A 205 -0.91 5.02 4.27
CA ASN A 205 -0.79 3.79 3.50
C ASN A 205 -0.61 4.07 2.00
N HIS A 206 -1.37 5.04 1.46
CA HIS A 206 -1.19 5.52 0.10
C HIS A 206 0.22 6.05 -0.13
N LEU A 207 0.72 6.97 0.73
CA LEU A 207 2.06 7.54 0.61
C LEU A 207 3.14 6.46 0.59
N ARG A 208 3.05 5.49 1.51
CA ARG A 208 4.01 4.38 1.58
C ARG A 208 3.96 3.56 0.30
N GLN A 209 2.79 3.06 -0.10
CA GLN A 209 2.65 2.25 -1.32
C GLN A 209 3.11 3.00 -2.57
N TRP A 210 2.74 4.27 -2.68
CA TRP A 210 3.09 5.12 -3.81
C TRP A 210 4.60 5.37 -3.88
N ALA A 211 5.27 5.65 -2.76
CA ALA A 211 6.70 5.89 -2.70
C ALA A 211 7.55 4.62 -2.93
N HIS A 212 7.06 3.45 -2.49
CA HIS A 212 7.73 2.16 -2.71
C HIS A 212 7.61 1.65 -4.15
N CYS A 213 6.63 2.14 -4.91
CA CYS A 213 6.47 1.78 -6.31
C CYS A 213 7.60 2.38 -7.16
N ARG A 214 8.47 1.52 -7.69
CA ARG A 214 9.64 1.92 -8.51
C ARG A 214 9.26 2.72 -9.75
N ASP A 215 8.13 2.40 -10.37
CA ASP A 215 7.64 3.09 -11.56
C ASP A 215 7.33 4.57 -11.26
N ASN A 216 6.82 4.87 -10.06
CA ASN A 216 6.54 6.25 -9.66
C ASN A 216 7.83 7.05 -9.48
N ALA A 217 8.85 6.47 -8.85
CA ALA A 217 10.16 7.10 -8.72
C ALA A 217 10.80 7.36 -10.10
N GLN A 218 10.72 6.39 -11.01
CA GLN A 218 11.23 6.53 -12.39
C GLN A 218 10.50 7.64 -13.16
N ARG A 219 9.16 7.73 -13.04
CA ARG A 219 8.35 8.81 -13.63
C ARG A 219 8.71 10.18 -13.09
N LEU A 220 9.23 10.29 -11.86
CA LEU A 220 9.70 11.55 -11.28
C LEU A 220 11.19 11.83 -11.53
N GLY A 221 11.92 10.89 -12.15
CA GLY A 221 13.36 11.01 -12.34
C GLY A 221 14.15 10.95 -11.03
N LEU A 222 13.60 10.23 -10.04
CA LEU A 222 14.16 10.08 -8.69
C LEU A 222 14.53 8.62 -8.42
N GLU A 223 15.44 8.41 -7.48
CA GLU A 223 15.72 7.08 -6.94
C GLU A 223 14.62 6.70 -5.91
N PRO A 224 14.23 5.41 -5.80
CA PRO A 224 13.16 4.99 -4.87
C PRO A 224 13.41 5.42 -3.42
N GLN A 225 14.67 5.39 -2.97
CA GLN A 225 15.06 5.81 -1.63
C GLN A 225 14.78 7.30 -1.38
N MET A 226 14.93 8.15 -2.40
CA MET A 226 14.66 9.59 -2.29
C MET A 226 13.16 9.84 -2.17
N LEU A 227 12.34 9.11 -2.94
CA LEU A 227 10.88 9.24 -2.86
C LEU A 227 10.35 8.77 -1.50
N ASN A 228 10.89 7.66 -0.99
CA ASN A 228 10.61 7.19 0.37
C ASN A 228 11.00 8.24 1.43
N ALA A 229 12.16 8.89 1.30
CA ALA A 229 12.57 9.94 2.24
C ALA A 229 11.58 11.11 2.26
N VAL A 230 11.05 11.53 1.10
CA VAL A 230 10.00 12.57 1.04
C VAL A 230 8.73 12.12 1.75
N ALA A 231 8.27 10.89 1.49
CA ALA A 231 7.08 10.35 2.16
C ALA A 231 7.26 10.31 3.69
N GLU A 232 8.41 9.86 4.19
CA GLU A 232 8.69 9.79 5.62
C GLU A 232 8.76 11.17 6.29
N ILE A 233 9.32 12.19 5.62
CA ILE A 233 9.29 13.57 6.10
C ILE A 233 7.84 14.05 6.29
N LEU A 234 6.98 13.79 5.29
CA LEU A 234 5.57 14.20 5.34
C LEU A 234 4.77 13.43 6.38
N ILE A 235 4.99 12.12 6.49
CA ILE A 235 4.34 11.28 7.50
C ILE A 235 4.71 11.76 8.91
N THR A 236 6.00 11.97 9.17
CA THR A 236 6.48 12.46 10.48
C THR A 236 5.90 13.84 10.80
N ALA A 237 5.94 14.76 9.82
CA ALA A 237 5.38 16.09 9.97
C ALA A 237 3.87 16.06 10.23
N SER A 238 3.13 15.16 9.58
CA SER A 238 1.69 15.07 9.74
C SER A 238 1.27 14.70 11.16
N TYR A 239 2.04 13.82 11.83
CA TYR A 239 1.84 13.51 13.24
C TYR A 239 2.24 14.68 14.13
N ARG A 240 3.44 15.26 13.93
CA ARG A 240 3.96 16.37 14.73
C ARG A 240 3.05 17.60 14.69
N LEU A 241 2.47 17.89 13.53
CA LEU A 241 1.59 19.03 13.30
C LEU A 241 0.10 18.73 13.58
N GLY A 242 -0.21 17.51 14.05
CA GLY A 242 -1.55 17.15 14.48
C GLY A 242 -2.59 17.05 13.36
N LEU A 243 -2.18 16.63 12.16
CA LEU A 243 -3.09 16.41 11.03
C LEU A 243 -4.24 15.42 11.36
N PRO A 244 -4.02 14.30 12.08
CA PRO A 244 -5.11 13.40 12.47
C PRO A 244 -6.21 14.11 13.27
N GLN A 245 -5.81 14.97 14.20
CA GLN A 245 -6.73 15.73 15.04
C GLN A 245 -7.49 16.78 14.23
N GLN A 246 -6.84 17.41 13.24
CA GLN A 246 -7.51 18.35 12.34
C GLN A 246 -8.57 17.65 11.47
N LEU A 247 -8.24 16.46 10.95
CA LEU A 247 -9.20 15.63 10.19
C LEU A 247 -10.35 15.21 11.10
N GLN A 248 -10.07 14.73 12.32
CA GLN A 248 -11.08 14.30 13.27
C GLN A 248 -12.03 15.44 13.69
N LYS A 249 -11.50 16.64 13.94
CA LYS A 249 -12.33 17.84 14.23
C LYS A 249 -13.27 18.19 13.09
N THR A 250 -12.84 17.99 11.85
CA THR A 250 -13.70 18.20 10.68
C THR A 250 -14.82 17.17 10.62
N MET A 251 -14.53 15.91 10.98
CA MET A 251 -15.51 14.81 11.00
C MET A 251 -16.62 14.98 12.05
N GLN A 252 -16.45 15.86 13.03
CA GLN A 252 -17.46 16.13 14.06
C GLN A 252 -18.54 17.13 13.60
N ARG A 253 -18.43 17.67 12.38
CA ARG A 253 -19.42 18.57 11.78
C ARG A 253 -20.52 17.78 11.06
N GLU A 254 -21.74 18.32 10.98
CA GLU A 254 -22.92 17.62 10.45
C GLU A 254 -22.85 17.36 8.92
N GLU A 255 -22.12 18.18 8.16
CA GLU A 255 -22.03 18.07 6.69
C GLU A 255 -20.58 17.81 6.24
N VAL A 256 -20.17 16.55 6.38
CA VAL A 256 -18.82 16.12 6.05
C VAL A 256 -18.79 15.40 4.71
N SER A 257 -17.85 15.78 3.84
CA SER A 257 -17.64 15.14 2.54
C SER A 257 -16.20 14.66 2.37
N GLY A 258 -16.01 13.64 1.53
CA GLY A 258 -14.68 13.15 1.15
C GLY A 258 -13.81 14.25 0.55
N ALA A 259 -14.43 15.21 -0.16
CA ALA A 259 -13.75 16.39 -0.70
C ALA A 259 -13.16 17.30 0.38
N GLN A 260 -13.80 17.44 1.56
CA GLN A 260 -13.25 18.22 2.66
C GLN A 260 -12.00 17.56 3.26
N LEU A 261 -12.04 16.24 3.50
CA LEU A 261 -10.86 15.48 3.95
C LEU A 261 -9.70 15.61 2.96
N HIS A 262 -10.02 15.42 1.67
CA HIS A 262 -9.07 15.56 0.58
C HIS A 262 -8.48 16.98 0.52
N ALA A 263 -9.28 18.03 0.71
CA ALA A 263 -8.81 19.41 0.73
C ALA A 263 -7.90 19.72 1.93
N ILE A 264 -8.18 19.17 3.12
CA ILE A 264 -7.33 19.35 4.31
C ILE A 264 -5.94 18.75 4.06
N ILE A 265 -5.89 17.51 3.55
CA ILE A 265 -4.62 16.83 3.24
C ILE A 265 -3.91 17.55 2.08
N GLY A 266 -4.64 17.96 1.05
CA GLY A 266 -4.09 18.74 -0.06
C GLY A 266 -3.49 20.07 0.39
N ASN A 267 -4.16 20.78 1.30
CA ASN A 267 -3.65 22.02 1.89
C ASN A 267 -2.41 21.77 2.76
N PHE A 268 -2.39 20.67 3.52
CA PHE A 268 -1.20 20.25 4.26
C PHE A 268 -0.02 19.98 3.31
N ILE A 269 -0.22 19.26 2.22
CA ILE A 269 0.84 18.97 1.22
C ILE A 269 1.32 20.25 0.52
N ALA A 270 0.38 21.13 0.15
CA ALA A 270 0.69 22.35 -0.59
C ALA A 270 1.52 23.36 0.21
N TRP A 271 1.33 23.44 1.53
CA TRP A 271 1.97 24.44 2.39
C TRP A 271 2.87 23.86 3.47
N LEU A 272 2.92 22.53 3.62
CA LEU A 272 3.75 21.82 4.58
C LEU A 272 3.57 22.31 6.03
N GLY A 273 2.36 22.72 6.39
CA GLY A 273 2.02 23.27 7.71
C GLY A 273 2.19 24.80 7.87
N TYR A 274 2.81 25.49 6.90
CA TYR A 274 3.05 26.93 6.99
C TYR A 274 1.85 27.81 6.62
N ALA A 275 0.74 27.24 6.16
CA ALA A 275 -0.46 27.99 5.76
C ALA A 275 -0.99 28.89 6.88
N ASN A 276 -0.97 28.39 8.13
CA ASN A 276 -1.52 29.07 9.30
C ASN A 276 -0.45 29.74 10.17
N ILE A 277 0.81 29.73 9.74
CA ILE A 277 1.92 30.38 10.45
C ILE A 277 2.03 31.82 9.94
N GLU A 278 2.23 32.79 10.83
CA GLU A 278 2.42 34.19 10.44
C GLU A 278 3.66 34.36 9.55
N GLU A 279 3.59 35.25 8.56
CA GLU A 279 4.66 35.42 7.57
C GLU A 279 6.02 35.74 8.21
N ALA A 280 6.04 36.49 9.31
CA ALA A 280 7.27 36.84 10.04
C ALA A 280 7.95 35.63 10.73
N GLN A 281 7.20 34.56 11.00
CA GLN A 281 7.71 33.33 11.65
C GLN A 281 8.08 32.25 10.63
N ARG A 282 7.72 32.45 9.36
CA ARG A 282 8.04 31.49 8.30
C ARG A 282 9.53 31.59 7.92
N PRO A 283 10.13 30.48 7.46
CA PRO A 283 11.48 30.48 6.91
C PRO A 283 11.68 31.51 5.80
N ALA A 284 12.89 32.06 5.70
CA ALA A 284 13.22 33.00 4.62
C ALA A 284 13.21 32.31 3.25
N SER A 285 12.59 32.93 2.25
CA SER A 285 12.65 32.47 0.87
C SER A 285 14.08 32.60 0.33
N ARG A 286 14.54 31.59 -0.42
CA ARG A 286 15.84 31.63 -1.11
C ARG A 286 15.77 32.28 -2.49
N VAL A 287 14.56 32.45 -3.03
CA VAL A 287 14.33 33.06 -4.35
C VAL A 287 13.94 34.53 -4.21
N GLN A 288 13.07 34.86 -3.26
CA GLN A 288 12.72 36.25 -2.95
C GLN A 288 13.50 36.73 -1.72
N LYS A 289 14.63 37.41 -1.97
CA LYS A 289 15.46 37.98 -0.91
C LYS A 289 14.64 38.95 -0.06
N GLY A 290 14.67 38.76 1.26
CA GLY A 290 13.98 39.63 2.22
C GLY A 290 12.49 39.30 2.45
N ALA A 291 11.95 38.27 1.80
CA ALA A 291 10.60 37.77 2.06
C ALA A 291 10.64 36.36 2.67
N ALA A 292 9.58 35.97 3.36
CA ALA A 292 9.42 34.61 3.83
C ALA A 292 8.88 33.68 2.73
N ILE A 293 9.02 32.37 2.91
CA ILE A 293 8.40 31.38 2.04
C ILE A 293 6.88 31.59 1.99
N PHE A 294 6.29 31.42 0.82
CA PHE A 294 4.84 31.56 0.62
C PHE A 294 4.28 32.96 0.98
N ALA A 295 5.14 33.98 1.05
CA ALA A 295 4.72 35.37 1.23
C ALA A 295 3.79 35.80 0.09
N ALA A 296 2.74 36.53 0.42
CA ALA A 296 1.84 37.05 -0.60
C ALA A 296 2.62 37.97 -1.55
N THR A 297 2.40 37.82 -2.86
CA THR A 297 2.96 38.81 -3.79
C THR A 297 2.23 40.13 -3.54
N PRO A 298 2.94 41.24 -3.29
CA PRO A 298 2.29 42.52 -3.07
C PRO A 298 1.38 42.79 -4.26
N ARG A 299 0.08 42.96 -3.99
CA ARG A 299 -0.89 43.30 -5.04
C ARG A 299 -0.41 44.60 -5.66
N SER A 300 -0.08 44.57 -6.95
CA SER A 300 0.11 45.80 -7.71
C SER A 300 -1.21 46.57 -7.56
N THR A 301 -1.16 47.70 -6.86
CA THR A 301 -2.29 48.63 -6.74
C THR A 301 -2.84 48.83 -8.15
N MET A 302 -4.14 48.64 -8.36
CA MET A 302 -4.81 48.62 -9.67
C MET A 302 -4.45 49.81 -10.58
N LEU A 303 -3.26 49.78 -11.15
CA LEU A 303 -2.88 50.55 -12.30
C LEU A 303 -3.41 49.75 -13.47
N ARG A 304 -4.16 50.44 -14.33
CA ARG A 304 -4.70 49.95 -15.59
C ARG A 304 -3.74 48.91 -16.20
N LEU A 305 -4.23 47.72 -16.55
CA LEU A 305 -3.50 46.60 -17.20
C LEU A 305 -2.95 47.02 -18.58
N THR A 306 -2.11 48.05 -18.64
CA THR A 306 -1.59 48.64 -19.88
C THR A 306 -0.09 48.39 -20.03
N LYS A 307 0.57 47.83 -19.02
CA LYS A 307 1.99 47.43 -19.09
C LYS A 307 2.19 46.14 -18.30
N LEU A 308 2.69 45.10 -18.98
CA LEU A 308 3.41 44.03 -18.29
C LEU A 308 4.76 44.60 -17.84
N ASP A 309 5.17 44.27 -16.62
CA ASP A 309 6.54 44.55 -16.18
C ASP A 309 7.55 43.83 -17.10
N GLU A 310 8.72 44.43 -17.32
CA GLU A 310 9.75 43.93 -18.24
C GLU A 310 10.25 42.52 -17.90
N GLN A 311 10.04 42.07 -16.65
CA GLN A 311 10.37 40.72 -16.20
C GLN A 311 9.10 39.95 -15.82
N PRO A 312 8.84 38.78 -16.45
CA PRO A 312 7.71 37.96 -16.07
C PRO A 312 7.88 37.46 -14.62
N VAL A 313 6.87 37.67 -13.79
CA VAL A 313 6.86 37.11 -12.43
C VAL A 313 6.66 35.60 -12.52
N HIS A 314 7.73 34.83 -12.32
CA HIS A 314 7.71 33.36 -12.32
C HIS A 314 7.10 32.81 -11.01
N ALA A 315 5.82 33.11 -10.75
CA ALA A 315 5.12 32.74 -9.52
C ALA A 315 5.15 31.21 -9.28
N ALA A 316 5.01 30.40 -10.33
CA ALA A 316 5.06 28.94 -10.22
C ALA A 316 6.45 28.43 -9.80
N SER A 317 7.52 28.93 -10.42
CA SER A 317 8.89 28.57 -10.04
C SER A 317 9.21 29.01 -8.61
N ARG A 318 8.75 30.21 -8.21
CA ARG A 318 8.90 30.69 -6.84
C ARG A 318 8.24 29.75 -5.84
N TYR A 319 7.00 29.33 -6.10
CA TYR A 319 6.29 28.38 -5.24
C TYR A 319 7.07 27.07 -5.08
N VAL A 320 7.61 26.51 -6.18
CA VAL A 320 8.40 25.26 -6.13
C VAL A 320 9.62 25.40 -5.21
N TYR A 321 10.39 26.48 -5.35
CA TYR A 321 11.58 26.67 -4.52
C TYR A 321 11.23 26.99 -3.07
N ASP A 322 10.17 27.77 -2.81
CA ASP A 322 9.66 28.00 -1.45
C ASP A 322 9.22 26.68 -0.81
N TRP A 323 8.57 25.80 -1.58
CA TRP A 323 8.18 24.46 -1.12
C TRP A 323 9.39 23.59 -0.78
N LEU A 324 10.47 23.64 -1.56
CA LEU A 324 11.71 22.92 -1.25
C LEU A 324 12.39 23.44 0.03
N VAL A 325 12.39 24.76 0.25
CA VAL A 325 12.90 25.37 1.49
C VAL A 325 12.03 24.98 2.69
N ALA A 326 10.71 24.96 2.49
CA ALA A 326 9.75 24.51 3.50
C ALA A 326 9.97 23.04 3.87
N LEU A 327 10.13 22.15 2.88
CA LEU A 327 10.40 20.73 3.10
C LEU A 327 11.73 20.50 3.83
N TYR A 328 12.78 21.21 3.45
CA TYR A 328 14.08 21.16 4.13
C TYR A 328 13.95 21.55 5.60
N THR A 329 13.27 22.66 5.87
CA THR A 329 13.08 23.16 7.24
C THR A 329 12.22 22.18 8.05
N LEU A 330 11.14 21.69 7.45
CA LEU A 330 10.24 20.71 8.06
C LEU A 330 10.97 19.42 8.44
N ALA A 331 11.85 18.92 7.57
CA ALA A 331 12.64 17.73 7.84
C ALA A 331 13.58 17.91 9.04
N ASN A 332 14.19 19.09 9.18
CA ASN A 332 15.03 19.43 10.34
C ASN A 332 14.20 19.59 11.62
N GLU A 333 13.02 20.19 11.55
CA GLU A 333 12.09 20.29 12.69
C GLU A 333 11.54 18.93 13.14
N ASN A 334 11.45 17.97 12.22
CA ASN A 334 11.05 16.60 12.53
C ASN A 334 12.15 15.81 13.25
N ALA A 335 13.40 16.30 13.25
CA ALA A 335 14.51 15.61 13.89
C ALA A 335 14.24 15.43 15.39
N GLY A 336 14.32 14.18 15.86
CA GLY A 336 14.07 13.84 17.26
C GLY A 336 12.59 13.67 17.64
N TYR A 337 11.64 13.93 16.73
CA TYR A 337 10.24 13.61 16.99
C TYR A 337 10.03 12.08 16.98
N ARG A 338 9.41 11.56 18.03
CA ARG A 338 8.90 10.19 18.14
C ARG A 338 7.42 10.26 18.52
N HIS A 339 6.56 9.62 17.74
CA HIS A 339 5.13 9.60 18.06
C HIS A 339 4.90 8.72 19.32
N PRO A 340 3.93 9.04 20.20
CA PRO A 340 3.69 8.24 21.40
C PRO A 340 3.29 6.78 21.13
N GLN A 341 2.73 6.51 19.94
CA GLN A 341 2.39 5.17 19.46
C GLN A 341 3.41 4.61 18.45
N ASP A 342 4.60 5.21 18.38
CA ASP A 342 5.69 4.69 17.53
C ASP A 342 6.24 3.37 18.08
N VAL A 343 6.86 2.58 17.21
CA VAL A 343 7.47 1.30 17.58
C VAL A 343 8.61 1.57 18.55
N THR A 344 8.56 0.96 19.75
CA THR A 344 9.62 1.17 20.74
C THR A 344 10.94 0.56 20.28
N ASP A 345 12.07 1.02 20.82
CA ASP A 345 13.38 0.44 20.47
C ASP A 345 13.45 -1.06 20.84
N VAL A 346 12.70 -1.48 21.86
CA VAL A 346 12.54 -2.89 22.26
C VAL A 346 11.75 -3.67 21.21
N ASP A 347 10.60 -3.15 20.79
CA ASP A 347 9.78 -3.79 19.75
C ASP A 347 10.56 -3.86 18.42
N ARG A 348 11.32 -2.80 18.09
CA ARG A 348 12.20 -2.78 16.93
C ARG A 348 13.26 -3.88 17.00
N ALA A 349 13.94 -4.04 18.14
CA ALA A 349 14.94 -5.09 18.32
C ALA A 349 14.31 -6.49 18.22
N GLN A 350 13.14 -6.71 18.81
CA GLN A 350 12.39 -7.96 18.69
C GLN A 350 12.00 -8.24 17.23
N LEU A 351 11.54 -7.24 16.51
CA LEU A 351 11.13 -7.36 15.12
C LEU A 351 12.33 -7.68 14.22
N ILE A 352 13.47 -7.01 14.42
CA ILE A 352 14.73 -7.33 13.73
C ILE A 352 15.15 -8.78 14.02
N ALA A 353 15.07 -9.23 15.28
CA ALA A 353 15.39 -10.61 15.65
C ALA A 353 14.47 -11.67 15.00
N LEU A 354 13.22 -11.32 14.70
CA LEU A 354 12.29 -12.20 13.97
C LEU A 354 12.60 -12.30 12.47
N ILE A 355 13.24 -11.27 11.89
CA ILE A 355 13.56 -11.20 10.45
C ILE A 355 14.97 -11.69 10.14
N ALA A 356 15.88 -11.66 11.13
CA ALA A 356 17.19 -12.33 11.07
C ALA A 356 17.05 -13.86 10.91
#